data_AF-A0A8S9WK54-F1
#
_entry.id   AF-A0A8S9WK54-F1
#
_cell.length_a   1.000
_cell.length_b   1.000
_cell.length_c   1.000
_cell.angle_alpha   90.00
_cell.angle_beta   90.00
_cell.angle_gamma   90.00
#
_symmetry.space_group_name_H-M   'P 1'
#
loop_
_entity.id
_entity.type
_entity.pdbx_description
1 polymer ?
#
loop_
_entity_poly.entity_id
_entity_poly.type
_entity_poly.pdbx_seq_one_letter_code
_entity_poly.pdbx_strand_id
1 'polypeptide(L)'
;MYTQQKYDEAEYFLEMMKENIEDRQKFRYNLSAFVSTARSVTFVLQKEFSINPEFYDWYDKKQMQMKSDDLFKFFKGKRNYVLKMEGTIDTRAEISVTTNLPMAASVRFEAEVIKADGTIEDEKHSEPPAKPKLTPKPNDTEETKWFFKDWSEPDEDVVTLCERHIKKLKIIVEEAENKFGKAKAPQK
;
A
#
# COMPACT_ATOMS: atom_id res chain seq x y z
N MET A 1 -15.12 -22.84 -3.63
CA MET A 1 -15.79 -22.41 -4.88
C MET A 1 -14.74 -21.85 -5.83
N TYR A 2 -14.96 -21.91 -7.15
CA TYR A 2 -13.96 -21.38 -8.10
C TYR A 2 -13.83 -19.86 -7.99
N THR A 3 -14.94 -19.19 -7.66
CA THR A 3 -14.95 -17.75 -7.37
C THR A 3 -14.06 -17.41 -6.17
N GLN A 4 -14.19 -18.16 -5.07
CA GLN A 4 -13.35 -17.98 -3.89
C GLN A 4 -11.86 -18.16 -4.21
N GLN A 5 -11.48 -19.18 -4.99
CA GLN A 5 -10.08 -19.36 -5.40
C GLN A 5 -9.53 -18.16 -6.18
N LYS A 6 -10.32 -17.54 -7.06
CA LYS A 6 -9.90 -16.31 -7.76
C LYS A 6 -9.83 -15.09 -6.86
N TYR A 7 -10.69 -15.03 -5.85
CA TYR A 7 -10.61 -14.01 -4.82
C TYR A 7 -9.30 -14.16 -4.02
N ASP A 8 -9.00 -15.37 -3.54
CA ASP A 8 -7.79 -15.67 -2.77
C ASP A 8 -6.52 -15.40 -3.60
N GLU A 9 -6.54 -15.72 -4.90
CA GLU A 9 -5.43 -15.41 -5.82
C GLU A 9 -5.22 -13.90 -5.98
N ALA A 10 -6.30 -13.10 -6.05
CA ALA A 10 -6.17 -11.65 -6.07
C ALA A 10 -5.63 -11.11 -4.73
N GLU A 11 -6.08 -11.66 -3.61
CA GLU A 11 -5.58 -11.29 -2.27
C GLU A 11 -4.09 -11.62 -2.12
N TYR A 12 -3.66 -12.79 -2.61
CA TYR A 12 -2.25 -13.17 -2.66
C TYR A 12 -1.40 -12.13 -3.39
N PHE A 13 -1.79 -11.69 -4.59
CA PHE A 13 -1.01 -10.68 -5.31
C PHE A 13 -0.99 -9.30 -4.64
N LEU A 14 -2.04 -8.97 -3.87
CA LEU A 14 -2.04 -7.78 -3.03
C LEU A 14 -1.01 -7.86 -1.89
N GLU A 15 -0.91 -9.00 -1.23
CA GLU A 15 0.11 -9.22 -0.20
C GLU A 15 1.52 -9.22 -0.81
N MET A 16 1.71 -9.83 -1.99
CA MET A 16 2.99 -9.77 -2.70
C MET A 16 3.38 -8.34 -3.13
N MET A 17 2.41 -7.46 -3.42
CA MET A 17 2.70 -6.03 -3.64
C MET A 17 3.24 -5.35 -2.37
N LYS A 18 2.65 -5.64 -1.20
CA LYS A 18 3.05 -5.07 0.08
C LYS A 18 4.44 -5.55 0.50
N GLU A 19 4.71 -6.85 0.36
CA GLU A 19 6.01 -7.44 0.70
C GLU A 19 7.15 -6.93 -0.21
N ASN A 20 6.83 -6.52 -1.44
CA ASN A 20 7.80 -6.06 -2.42
C ASN A 20 7.61 -4.57 -2.75
N ILE A 21 7.14 -3.77 -1.78
CA ILE A 21 6.79 -2.36 -1.98
C ILE A 21 7.99 -1.50 -2.42
N GLU A 22 9.20 -1.84 -1.98
CA GLU A 22 10.44 -1.13 -2.32
C GLU A 22 11.02 -1.58 -3.69
N ASP A 23 10.76 -2.83 -4.10
CA ASP A 23 11.21 -3.35 -5.38
C ASP A 23 10.23 -2.95 -6.50
N ARG A 24 10.55 -1.84 -7.16
CA ARG A 24 9.74 -1.29 -8.26
C ARG A 24 9.33 -2.32 -9.30
N GLN A 25 10.20 -3.24 -9.67
CA GLN A 25 9.90 -4.18 -10.75
C GLN A 25 8.90 -5.24 -10.27
N LYS A 26 9.18 -5.85 -9.11
CA LYS A 26 8.26 -6.83 -8.49
C LYS A 26 6.92 -6.21 -8.15
N PHE A 27 6.91 -4.99 -7.59
CA PHE A 27 5.68 -4.25 -7.31
C PHE A 27 4.79 -4.12 -8.56
N ARG A 28 5.38 -3.70 -9.70
CA ARG A 28 4.62 -3.54 -10.95
C ARG A 28 4.11 -4.86 -11.52
N TYR A 29 4.87 -5.95 -11.39
CA TYR A 29 4.41 -7.28 -11.79
C TYR A 29 3.25 -7.77 -10.93
N ASN A 30 3.37 -7.63 -9.61
CA ASN A 30 2.33 -8.02 -8.67
C ASN A 30 1.06 -7.15 -8.85
N LEU A 31 1.21 -5.86 -9.13
CA LEU A 31 0.08 -4.98 -9.46
C LEU A 31 -0.64 -5.40 -10.74
N SER A 32 0.10 -5.71 -11.79
CA SER A 32 -0.47 -6.20 -13.04
C SER A 32 -1.22 -7.52 -12.84
N ALA A 33 -0.63 -8.44 -12.06
CA ALA A 33 -1.23 -9.71 -11.69
C ALA A 33 -2.52 -9.50 -10.88
N PHE A 34 -2.49 -8.66 -9.83
CA PHE A 34 -3.65 -8.28 -9.03
C PHE A 34 -4.80 -7.75 -9.89
N VAL A 35 -4.54 -6.76 -10.75
CA VAL A 35 -5.59 -6.16 -11.59
C VAL A 35 -6.20 -7.20 -12.55
N SER A 36 -5.37 -8.14 -13.03
CA SER A 36 -5.80 -9.22 -13.92
C SER A 36 -6.65 -10.28 -13.19
N THR A 37 -6.24 -10.69 -12.00
CA THR A 37 -6.94 -11.71 -11.20
C THR A 37 -8.20 -11.17 -10.55
N ALA A 38 -8.19 -9.95 -10.02
CA ALA A 38 -9.36 -9.28 -9.45
C ALA A 38 -10.52 -9.18 -10.46
N ARG A 39 -10.22 -8.95 -11.75
CA ARG A 39 -11.21 -9.03 -12.83
C ARG A 39 -11.89 -10.41 -12.86
N SER A 40 -11.07 -11.46 -12.83
CA SER A 40 -11.53 -12.82 -13.05
C SER A 40 -12.52 -13.29 -11.98
N VAL A 41 -12.48 -12.72 -10.78
CA VAL A 41 -13.44 -12.97 -9.69
C VAL A 41 -14.89 -12.82 -10.18
N THR A 42 -15.23 -11.64 -10.73
CA THR A 42 -16.60 -11.37 -11.21
C THR A 42 -17.01 -12.20 -12.42
N PHE A 43 -16.04 -12.59 -13.26
CA PHE A 43 -16.29 -13.43 -14.43
C PHE A 43 -16.58 -14.89 -14.02
N VAL A 44 -15.77 -15.42 -13.10
CA VAL A 44 -15.97 -16.76 -12.55
C VAL A 44 -17.26 -16.82 -11.73
N LEU A 45 -17.58 -15.77 -10.97
CA LEU A 45 -18.85 -15.66 -10.24
C LEU A 45 -20.06 -15.79 -11.19
N GLN A 46 -20.06 -15.05 -12.29
CA GLN A 46 -21.12 -15.14 -13.30
C GLN A 46 -21.24 -16.55 -13.89
N LYS A 47 -20.10 -17.16 -14.21
CA LYS A 47 -20.08 -18.53 -14.77
C LYS A 47 -20.62 -19.54 -13.75
N GLU A 48 -20.19 -19.44 -12.50
CA GLU A 48 -20.52 -20.35 -11.41
C GLU A 48 -22.02 -20.35 -11.08
N PHE A 49 -22.68 -19.19 -11.20
CA PHE A 49 -24.11 -19.04 -10.94
C PHE A 49 -24.97 -18.88 -12.21
N SER A 50 -24.39 -19.06 -13.40
CA SER A 50 -25.06 -18.85 -14.70
C SER A 50 -26.32 -19.71 -14.94
N ILE A 51 -26.51 -20.77 -14.17
CA ILE A 51 -27.68 -21.66 -14.28
C ILE A 51 -28.88 -21.11 -13.49
N ASN A 52 -28.66 -20.23 -12.50
CA ASN A 52 -29.73 -19.69 -11.68
C ASN A 52 -30.34 -18.42 -12.33
N PRO A 53 -31.60 -18.42 -12.77
CA PRO A 53 -32.22 -17.24 -13.38
C PRO A 53 -32.29 -16.04 -12.42
N GLU A 54 -32.56 -16.28 -11.13
CA GLU A 54 -32.63 -15.22 -10.11
C GLU A 54 -31.27 -14.56 -9.86
N PHE A 55 -30.17 -15.27 -10.15
CA PHE A 55 -28.83 -14.70 -10.11
C PHE A 55 -28.67 -13.61 -11.16
N TYR A 56 -29.19 -13.78 -12.38
CA TYR A 56 -29.06 -12.76 -13.43
C TYR A 56 -29.72 -11.44 -13.02
N ASP A 57 -30.94 -11.49 -12.51
CA ASP A 57 -31.67 -10.28 -12.08
C ASP A 57 -30.97 -9.56 -10.91
N TRP A 58 -30.41 -10.33 -9.98
CA TRP A 58 -29.63 -9.77 -8.87
C TRP A 58 -28.29 -9.21 -9.37
N TYR A 59 -27.60 -9.93 -10.24
CA TYR A 59 -26.27 -9.58 -10.71
C TYR A 59 -26.30 -8.39 -11.67
N ASP A 60 -27.34 -8.23 -12.49
CA ASP A 60 -27.51 -7.05 -13.34
C ASP A 60 -27.62 -5.76 -12.49
N LYS A 61 -28.37 -5.81 -11.38
CA LYS A 61 -28.41 -4.72 -10.39
C LYS A 61 -27.03 -4.45 -9.77
N LYS A 62 -26.27 -5.49 -9.43
CA LYS A 62 -24.88 -5.35 -8.95
C LYS A 62 -23.96 -4.76 -10.01
N GLN A 63 -24.13 -5.12 -11.28
CA GLN A 63 -23.39 -4.52 -12.37
C GLN A 63 -23.71 -3.04 -12.54
N MET A 64 -24.96 -2.63 -12.36
CA MET A 64 -25.31 -1.20 -12.36
C MET A 64 -24.61 -0.46 -11.21
N GLN A 65 -24.60 -1.02 -10.01
CA GLN A 65 -23.88 -0.46 -8.85
C GLN A 65 -22.37 -0.34 -9.11
N MET A 66 -21.74 -1.39 -9.65
CA MET A 66 -20.32 -1.36 -10.04
C MET A 66 -20.05 -0.36 -11.18
N LYS A 67 -20.98 -0.20 -12.12
CA LYS A 67 -20.88 0.78 -13.20
C LYS A 67 -21.01 2.21 -12.69
N SER A 68 -21.73 2.47 -11.60
CA SER A 68 -21.83 3.79 -10.98
C SER A 68 -20.65 4.12 -10.06
N ASP A 69 -19.99 3.11 -9.50
CA ASP A 69 -18.87 3.25 -8.56
C ASP A 69 -17.54 3.61 -9.25
N ASP A 70 -16.93 4.73 -8.83
CA ASP A 70 -15.74 5.26 -9.50
C ASP A 70 -14.50 4.36 -9.35
N LEU A 71 -14.36 3.66 -8.21
CA LEU A 71 -13.27 2.72 -8.00
C LEU A 71 -13.39 1.53 -8.98
N PHE A 72 -14.60 0.97 -9.14
CA PHE A 72 -14.83 -0.09 -10.12
C PHE A 72 -14.62 0.38 -11.56
N LYS A 73 -15.06 1.59 -11.92
CA LYS A 73 -14.78 2.18 -13.25
C LYS A 73 -13.28 2.30 -13.51
N PHE A 74 -12.55 2.80 -12.51
CA PHE A 74 -11.11 2.99 -12.59
C PHE A 74 -10.36 1.67 -12.80
N PHE A 75 -10.58 0.67 -11.94
CA PHE A 75 -9.95 -0.65 -12.09
C PHE A 75 -10.37 -1.36 -13.38
N LYS A 76 -11.60 -1.15 -13.88
CA LYS A 76 -12.03 -1.61 -15.21
C LYS A 76 -11.20 -0.98 -16.34
N GLY A 77 -10.85 0.30 -16.21
CA GLY A 77 -9.95 1.02 -17.12
C GLY A 77 -8.52 0.46 -17.09
N LYS A 78 -7.93 0.35 -15.90
CA LYS A 78 -6.58 -0.21 -15.70
C LYS A 78 -6.41 -1.60 -16.30
N ARG A 79 -7.40 -2.44 -16.08
CA ARG A 79 -7.48 -3.78 -16.67
C ARG A 79 -7.51 -3.77 -18.20
N ASN A 80 -8.24 -2.85 -18.83
CA ASN A 80 -8.25 -2.76 -20.29
C ASN A 80 -6.86 -2.41 -20.82
N TYR A 81 -6.14 -1.55 -20.11
CA TYR A 81 -4.79 -1.16 -20.47
C TYR A 81 -3.81 -2.35 -20.35
N VAL A 82 -3.83 -3.07 -19.23
CA VAL A 82 -2.98 -4.27 -19.02
C VAL A 82 -3.24 -5.35 -20.07
N LEU A 83 -4.52 -5.68 -20.33
CA LEU A 83 -4.88 -6.83 -21.19
C LEU A 83 -4.86 -6.54 -22.68
N LYS A 84 -5.09 -5.28 -23.10
CA LYS A 84 -5.28 -4.95 -24.53
C LYS A 84 -4.17 -4.11 -25.13
N MET A 85 -3.43 -3.36 -24.32
CA MET A 85 -2.43 -2.41 -24.82
C MET A 85 -0.99 -2.84 -24.53
N GLU A 86 -0.79 -4.07 -24.01
CA GLU A 86 0.53 -4.59 -23.57
C GLU A 86 1.31 -3.59 -22.69
N GLY A 87 0.57 -2.71 -22.01
CA GLY A 87 1.12 -1.57 -21.31
C GLY A 87 1.41 -1.88 -19.86
N THR A 88 2.51 -1.37 -19.34
CA THR A 88 2.80 -1.41 -17.90
C THR A 88 1.99 -0.33 -17.18
N ILE A 89 1.28 -0.69 -16.10
CA ILE A 89 0.50 0.30 -15.35
C ILE A 89 1.43 1.43 -14.88
N ASP A 90 1.07 2.67 -15.22
CA ASP A 90 1.88 3.83 -14.90
C ASP A 90 1.61 4.25 -13.44
N THR A 91 2.68 4.18 -12.64
CA THR A 91 2.67 4.50 -11.22
C THR A 91 3.81 5.46 -10.90
N ARG A 92 3.58 6.35 -9.93
CA ARG A 92 4.61 7.24 -9.35
C ARG A 92 4.98 6.71 -7.97
N ALA A 93 6.26 6.62 -7.67
CA ALA A 93 6.75 6.33 -6.32
C ALA A 93 7.00 7.64 -5.56
N GLU A 94 6.70 7.62 -4.27
CA GLU A 94 7.08 8.63 -3.30
C GLU A 94 7.85 7.93 -2.17
N ILE A 95 9.08 8.41 -1.90
CA ILE A 95 9.98 7.82 -0.91
C ILE A 95 10.16 8.87 0.20
N SER A 96 9.70 8.54 1.40
CA SER A 96 9.92 9.35 2.59
C SER A 96 11.12 8.82 3.37
N VAL A 97 12.15 9.66 3.54
CA VAL A 97 13.37 9.32 4.28
C VAL A 97 13.42 10.14 5.57
N THR A 98 13.33 9.47 6.71
CA THR A 98 13.49 10.11 8.02
C THR A 98 14.86 9.78 8.60
N THR A 99 15.70 10.81 8.81
CA THR A 99 17.05 10.66 9.38
C THR A 99 17.11 11.24 10.79
N ASN A 100 17.67 10.48 11.73
CA ASN A 100 17.96 10.96 13.09
C ASN A 100 19.46 11.30 13.19
N LEU A 101 19.82 12.58 13.11
CA LEU A 101 21.21 13.02 13.29
C LEU A 101 21.50 13.33 14.77
N PRO A 102 22.38 12.57 15.45
CA PRO A 102 22.81 12.93 16.80
C PRO A 102 23.69 14.19 16.76
N MET A 103 23.28 15.24 17.48
CA MET A 103 24.08 16.44 17.71
C MET A 103 24.88 16.31 19.01
N ALA A 104 26.19 16.56 18.97
CA ALA A 104 27.03 16.71 20.15
C ALA A 104 27.25 18.20 20.45
N ALA A 105 26.86 18.65 21.65
CA ALA A 105 27.18 19.98 22.16
C ALA A 105 28.31 19.87 23.19
N SER A 106 29.33 20.73 23.08
CA SER A 106 30.36 20.87 24.11
C SER A 106 30.24 22.24 24.77
N VAL A 107 30.38 22.27 26.09
CA VAL A 107 30.42 23.50 26.88
C VAL A 107 31.83 23.71 27.36
N ARG A 108 32.34 24.94 27.22
CA ARG A 108 33.58 25.40 27.84
C ARG A 108 33.22 26.41 28.93
N PHE A 109 33.89 26.31 30.06
CA PHE A 109 33.77 27.27 31.13
C PHE A 109 35.13 27.91 31.37
N GLU A 110 35.14 29.23 31.45
CA GLU A 110 36.27 30.04 31.91
C GLU A 110 35.93 30.52 33.31
N ALA A 111 36.85 30.30 34.24
CA ALA A 111 36.73 30.80 35.61
C ALA A 111 37.92 31.72 35.89
N GLU A 112 37.61 32.96 36.23
CA GLU A 112 38.59 33.95 36.65
C GLU A 112 38.62 34.02 38.18
N VAL A 113 39.80 33.81 38.79
CA VAL A 113 39.97 33.87 40.24
C VAL A 113 40.50 35.27 40.61
N ILE A 114 39.63 36.08 41.22
CA ILE A 114 39.97 37.43 41.68
C ILE A 114 40.23 37.38 43.19
N LYS A 115 41.43 37.79 43.62
CA LYS A 115 41.78 37.92 45.04
C LYS A 115 41.05 39.09 45.69
N ALA A 116 40.95 39.06 47.02
CA ALA A 116 40.33 40.14 47.80
C ALA A 116 41.00 41.53 47.63
N ASP A 117 42.24 41.58 47.12
CA ASP A 117 42.98 42.80 46.81
C ASP A 117 42.81 43.30 45.36
N GLY A 118 41.97 42.63 44.57
CA GLY A 118 41.70 42.97 43.16
C GLY A 118 42.70 42.39 42.16
N THR A 119 43.69 41.62 42.60
CA THR A 119 44.65 40.97 41.69
C THR A 119 44.06 39.69 41.09
N ILE A 120 44.11 39.56 39.76
CA ILE A 120 43.69 38.35 39.04
C ILE A 120 44.84 37.33 39.09
N GLU A 121 44.60 36.14 39.65
CA GLU A 121 45.57 35.03 39.63
C GLU A 121 45.07 33.93 38.69
N ASP A 122 45.72 33.83 37.53
CA ASP A 122 45.64 32.80 36.49
C ASP A 122 44.25 32.35 36.01
N GLU A 123 44.02 32.52 34.70
CA GLU A 123 42.90 31.92 33.96
C GLU A 123 43.00 30.39 34.00
N LYS A 124 42.12 29.73 34.76
CA LYS A 124 41.96 28.27 34.65
C LYS A 124 41.02 27.93 33.51
N HIS A 125 41.60 27.55 32.38
CA HIS A 125 40.87 26.98 31.26
C HIS A 125 40.58 25.51 31.51
N SER A 126 39.32 25.08 31.46
CA SER A 126 39.00 23.65 31.37
C SER A 126 39.45 23.12 30.00
N GLU A 127 40.19 22.01 29.97
CA GLU A 127 40.37 21.27 28.72
C GLU A 127 38.99 20.87 28.17
N PRO A 128 38.76 20.96 26.85
CA PRO A 128 37.52 20.49 26.26
C PRO A 128 37.33 19.01 26.59
N PRO A 129 36.14 18.58 27.06
CA PRO A 129 35.88 17.15 27.22
C PRO A 129 36.12 16.43 25.89
N ALA A 130 36.73 15.24 25.95
CA ALA A 130 37.00 14.42 24.78
C ALA A 130 35.72 14.27 23.95
N LYS A 131 35.81 14.52 22.63
CA LYS A 131 34.67 14.42 21.71
C LYS A 131 33.93 13.11 21.98
N PRO A 132 32.61 13.12 22.24
CA PRO A 132 31.85 11.88 22.33
C PRO A 132 32.05 11.10 21.03
N LYS A 133 32.42 9.81 21.14
CA LYS A 133 32.47 8.92 19.98
C LYS A 133 31.03 8.74 19.50
N LEU A 134 30.66 9.51 18.48
CA LEU A 134 29.42 9.29 17.72
C LEU A 134 29.52 7.92 17.07
N THR A 135 28.88 6.91 17.66
CA THR A 135 28.57 5.67 16.96
C THR A 135 27.31 5.93 16.13
N PRO A 136 27.39 5.99 14.79
CA PRO A 136 26.19 6.12 13.98
C PRO A 136 25.47 4.77 14.02
N LYS A 137 24.24 4.76 14.51
CA LYS A 137 23.24 3.81 14.03
C LYS A 137 22.12 4.64 13.41
N PRO A 138 22.14 4.86 12.09
CA PRO A 138 20.96 5.36 11.39
C PRO A 138 19.93 4.23 11.45
N ASN A 139 18.88 4.41 12.25
CA ASN A 139 17.61 3.77 11.92
C ASN A 139 16.93 4.72 10.92
N ASP A 140 17.38 4.67 9.68
CA ASP A 140 16.67 5.34 8.59
C ASP A 140 15.36 4.57 8.39
N THR A 141 14.24 5.26 8.49
CA THR A 141 12.95 4.67 8.10
C THR A 141 12.67 5.17 6.68
N GLU A 142 12.73 4.26 5.73
CA GLU A 142 12.32 4.48 4.34
C GLU A 142 10.86 4.02 4.21
N GLU A 143 9.94 4.94 3.93
CA GLU A 143 8.54 4.59 3.62
C GLU A 143 8.32 4.82 2.12
N THR A 144 8.08 3.74 1.38
CA THR A 144 7.76 3.79 -0.06
C THR A 144 6.26 3.70 -0.28
N LYS A 145 5.68 4.71 -0.93
CA LYS A 145 4.27 4.72 -1.38
C LYS A 145 4.19 4.84 -2.89
N TRP A 146 3.21 4.18 -3.48
CA TRP A 146 2.96 4.22 -4.92
C TRP A 146 1.61 4.85 -5.20
N PHE A 147 1.54 5.71 -6.21
CA PHE A 147 0.31 6.40 -6.60
C PHE A 147 0.01 6.15 -8.08
N PHE A 148 -1.26 6.00 -8.43
CA PHE A 148 -1.67 6.02 -9.84
C PHE A 148 -1.69 7.46 -10.34
N LYS A 149 -1.10 7.71 -11.51
CA LYS A 149 -1.02 9.08 -12.06
C LYS A 149 -2.36 9.66 -12.53
N ASP A 150 -3.34 8.81 -12.77
CA ASP A 150 -4.65 9.08 -13.35
C ASP A 150 -5.79 8.75 -12.37
N TRP A 151 -5.49 8.61 -11.08
CA TRP A 151 -6.51 8.55 -10.03
C TRP A 151 -6.82 9.97 -9.53
N SER A 152 -8.10 10.25 -9.30
CA SER A 152 -8.58 11.61 -9.01
C SER A 152 -8.18 12.11 -7.62
N GLU A 153 -8.03 11.21 -6.65
CA GLU A 153 -7.67 11.57 -5.27
C GLU A 153 -6.16 11.40 -5.06
N PRO A 154 -5.39 12.49 -4.93
CA PRO A 154 -3.93 12.43 -4.96
C PRO A 154 -3.29 11.72 -3.75
N ASP A 155 -4.01 11.65 -2.63
CA ASP A 155 -3.49 11.14 -1.35
C ASP A 155 -3.77 9.65 -1.14
N GLU A 156 -4.45 8.98 -2.08
CA GLU A 156 -4.72 7.54 -1.99
C GLU A 156 -3.69 6.73 -2.77
N ASP A 157 -2.88 5.96 -2.04
CA ASP A 157 -1.87 5.09 -2.64
C ASP A 157 -2.50 3.84 -3.30
N VAL A 158 -1.73 3.21 -4.19
CA VAL A 158 -2.10 2.03 -4.97
C VAL A 158 -2.53 0.88 -4.08
N VAL A 159 -1.83 0.62 -2.96
CA VAL A 159 -2.16 -0.49 -2.06
C VAL A 159 -3.51 -0.23 -1.40
N THR A 160 -3.73 0.98 -0.89
CA THR A 160 -5.03 1.40 -0.31
C THR A 160 -6.18 1.23 -1.30
N LEU A 161 -5.98 1.61 -2.56
CA LEU A 161 -6.99 1.44 -3.61
C LEU A 161 -7.27 -0.03 -3.95
N CYS A 162 -6.23 -0.85 -4.04
CA CYS A 162 -6.35 -2.29 -4.27
C CYS A 162 -7.08 -2.98 -3.10
N GLU A 163 -6.78 -2.62 -1.85
CA GLU A 163 -7.49 -3.11 -0.66
C GLU A 163 -8.98 -2.76 -0.69
N ARG A 164 -9.32 -1.51 -1.01
CA ARG A 164 -10.72 -1.10 -1.14
C ARG A 164 -11.42 -1.86 -2.25
N HIS A 165 -10.74 -2.07 -3.38
CA HIS A 165 -11.30 -2.78 -4.52
C HIS A 165 -11.60 -4.24 -4.17
N ILE A 166 -10.64 -4.95 -3.56
CA ILE A 166 -10.84 -6.36 -3.21
C ILE A 166 -11.87 -6.52 -2.08
N LYS A 167 -11.93 -5.62 -1.10
CA LYS A 167 -13.01 -5.59 -0.08
C LYS A 167 -14.39 -5.47 -0.72
N LYS A 168 -14.55 -4.59 -1.72
CA LYS A 168 -15.83 -4.47 -2.45
C LYS A 168 -16.15 -5.75 -3.24
N LEU A 169 -15.15 -6.41 -3.83
CA LEU A 169 -15.35 -7.71 -4.49
C LEU A 169 -15.78 -8.78 -3.49
N LYS A 170 -15.17 -8.83 -2.30
CA LYS A 170 -15.52 -9.77 -1.22
C LYS A 170 -16.99 -9.68 -0.87
N ILE A 171 -17.50 -8.48 -0.66
CA ILE A 171 -18.93 -8.24 -0.36
C ILE A 171 -19.83 -8.84 -1.46
N ILE A 172 -19.49 -8.65 -2.73
CA ILE A 172 -20.27 -9.20 -3.84
C ILE A 172 -20.22 -10.73 -3.86
N VAL A 173 -19.04 -11.32 -3.62
CA VAL A 173 -18.87 -12.78 -3.58
C VAL A 173 -19.67 -13.38 -2.42
N GLU A 174 -19.52 -12.85 -1.21
CA GLU A 174 -20.24 -13.32 -0.02
C GLU A 174 -21.76 -13.15 -0.17
N GLU A 175 -22.24 -12.04 -0.72
CA GLU A 175 -23.67 -11.87 -0.99
C GLU A 175 -24.19 -12.92 -1.98
N ALA A 176 -23.44 -13.22 -3.05
CA ALA A 176 -23.82 -14.21 -4.03
C ALA A 176 -23.82 -15.63 -3.44
N GLU A 177 -22.80 -15.98 -2.66
CA GLU A 177 -22.70 -17.27 -1.99
C GLU A 177 -23.82 -17.46 -0.97
N ASN A 178 -24.14 -16.44 -0.18
CA ASN A 178 -25.22 -16.51 0.79
C ASN A 178 -26.60 -16.68 0.13
N LYS A 179 -26.83 -16.02 -1.01
CA LYS A 179 -28.12 -16.06 -1.72
C LYS A 179 -28.28 -17.31 -2.58
N PHE A 180 -27.22 -17.72 -3.27
CA PHE A 180 -27.30 -18.71 -4.35
C PHE A 180 -26.43 -19.95 -4.12
N GLY A 181 -25.52 -19.92 -3.14
CA GLY A 181 -24.58 -21.02 -2.86
C GLY A 181 -25.26 -22.32 -2.40
N LYS A 182 -26.49 -22.24 -1.89
CA LYS A 182 -27.30 -23.41 -1.50
C LYS A 182 -27.94 -24.15 -2.69
N ALA A 183 -27.83 -23.63 -3.92
CA ALA A 183 -28.38 -24.25 -5.12
C ALA A 183 -27.49 -25.35 -5.75
N LYS A 184 -26.34 -25.69 -5.15
CA LYS A 184 -25.51 -26.83 -5.60
C LYS A 184 -25.97 -28.16 -4.98
N ALA A 185 -27.16 -28.60 -5.37
CA ALA A 185 -27.47 -30.03 -5.56
C ALA A 185 -28.58 -30.09 -6.62
N PRO A 186 -28.29 -30.60 -7.84
CA PRO A 186 -28.10 -32.06 -7.99
C PRO A 186 -26.96 -32.52 -8.93
N GLN A 187 -26.43 -33.69 -8.54
CA GLN A 187 -25.87 -34.83 -9.30
C GLN A 187 -24.65 -34.67 -10.22
N LYS A 188 -23.56 -35.33 -9.81
CA LYS A 188 -23.17 -36.60 -10.46
C LYS A 188 -22.75 -37.63 -9.41
#